data_AF-A0A1G3TAR4-F1
#
_entry.id   AF-A0A1G3TAR4-F1
#
_cell.length_a   1.000
_cell.length_b   1.000
_cell.length_c   1.000
_cell.angle_alpha   90.00
_cell.angle_beta   90.00
_cell.angle_gamma   90.00
#
_symmetry.space_group_name_H-M   'P 1'
#
loop_
_entity.id
_entity.type
_entity.pdbx_description
1 polymer ?
#
loop_
_entity_poly.entity_id
_entity_poly.type
_entity_poly.pdbx_seq_one_letter_code
_entity_poly.pdbx_strand_id
1 'polypeptide(L)'
;METNLVVESSEFLGLGMGVVFLFIGIIIGVVICKTDAMSNIIRKFYPEIKPEIKPELNSTLNNAQNQDNQKKVVAAITAAIKFHREG
;
A
#
# COMPACT_ATOMS: atom_id res chain seq x y z
N MET A 1 48.72 -8.62 -31.63
CA MET A 1 47.97 -9.05 -30.43
C MET A 1 46.74 -9.73 -30.95
N GLU A 2 46.56 -11.01 -30.66
CA GLU A 2 45.42 -11.78 -31.17
C GLU A 2 44.21 -11.39 -30.33
N THR A 3 43.37 -10.50 -30.85
CA THR A 3 42.14 -10.10 -30.18
C THR A 3 41.12 -11.23 -30.34
N ASN A 4 40.75 -11.85 -29.23
CA ASN A 4 39.64 -12.79 -29.22
C ASN A 4 38.35 -11.98 -29.19
N LEU A 5 37.78 -11.72 -30.36
CA LEU A 5 36.58 -10.88 -30.51
C LEU A 5 35.41 -11.35 -29.63
N VAL A 6 35.31 -12.65 -29.34
CA VAL A 6 34.25 -13.19 -28.47
C VAL A 6 34.45 -12.74 -27.02
N VAL A 7 35.70 -12.78 -26.53
CA VAL A 7 36.03 -12.33 -25.18
C VAL A 7 35.81 -10.83 -25.05
N GLU A 8 36.33 -10.05 -26.00
CA GLU A 8 36.20 -8.58 -25.99
C GLU A 8 34.72 -8.13 -26.06
N SER A 9 33.91 -8.82 -26.87
CA SER A 9 32.47 -8.55 -26.96
C SER A 9 31.73 -8.90 -25.66
N SER A 10 32.14 -9.97 -24.97
CA SER A 10 31.53 -10.38 -23.70
C SER A 10 31.85 -9.41 -22.56
N GLU A 11 33.09 -8.90 -22.52
CA GLU A 11 33.52 -7.88 -21.56
C GLU A 11 32.82 -6.55 -21.84
N PHE A 12 32.68 -6.17 -23.10
CA PHE A 12 31.93 -4.97 -23.48
C PHE A 12 30.44 -5.06 -23.14
N LEU A 13 29.80 -6.21 -23.36
CA LEU A 13 28.40 -6.45 -22.98
C LEU A 13 28.21 -6.38 -21.45
N GLY A 14 29.09 -7.05 -20.69
CA GLY A 14 29.04 -7.05 -19.23
C GLY A 14 29.30 -5.68 -18.63
N LEU A 15 30.29 -4.95 -19.16
CA LEU A 15 30.61 -3.60 -18.73
C LEU A 15 29.48 -2.62 -19.06
N GLY A 16 28.92 -2.68 -20.28
CA GLY A 16 27.82 -1.82 -20.70
C GLY A 16 26.56 -2.03 -19.87
N MET A 17 26.13 -3.29 -19.70
CA MET A 17 24.97 -3.60 -18.86
C MET A 17 25.21 -3.31 -17.38
N GLY A 18 26.42 -3.56 -16.88
CA GLY A 18 26.79 -3.27 -15.49
C GLY A 18 26.73 -1.78 -15.16
N VAL A 19 27.22 -0.92 -16.05
CA VAL A 19 27.19 0.54 -15.85
C VAL A 19 25.76 1.07 -15.87
N VAL A 20 24.92 0.61 -16.79
CA VAL A 20 23.50 1.00 -16.83
C VAL A 20 22.77 0.56 -15.55
N PHE A 21 23.02 -0.67 -15.10
CA PHE A 21 22.40 -1.19 -13.87
C PHE A 21 22.85 -0.41 -12.63
N LEU A 22 24.14 -0.08 -12.53
CA LEU A 22 24.68 0.76 -11.47
C LEU A 22 24.05 2.16 -11.48
N PHE A 23 23.92 2.77 -12.64
CA PHE A 23 23.31 4.09 -12.79
C PHE A 23 21.84 4.11 -12.32
N ILE A 24 21.04 3.14 -12.75
CA ILE A 24 19.65 3.01 -12.31
C ILE A 24 19.58 2.74 -10.80
N GLY A 25 20.42 1.85 -10.28
CA GLY A 25 20.49 1.56 -8.85
C GLY A 25 20.82 2.79 -7.99
N ILE A 26 21.77 3.63 -8.44
CA ILE A 26 22.10 4.89 -7.79
C ILE A 26 20.90 5.84 -7.81
N ILE A 27 20.23 6.02 -8.96
CA ILE A 27 19.05 6.90 -9.05
C ILE A 27 17.97 6.44 -8.08
N ILE A 28 17.63 5.15 -8.11
CA ILE A 28 16.61 4.59 -7.22
C ILE A 28 17.02 4.79 -5.75
N GLY A 29 18.27 4.49 -5.40
CA GLY A 29 18.78 4.68 -4.04
C GLY A 29 18.73 6.13 -3.56
N VAL A 30 19.10 7.09 -4.43
CA VAL A 30 19.01 8.52 -4.13
C VAL A 30 17.56 8.96 -3.96
N VAL A 31 16.66 8.53 -4.84
CA VAL A 31 15.22 8.87 -4.78
C VAL A 31 14.58 8.34 -3.51
N ILE A 32 14.85 7.09 -3.13
CA ILE A 32 14.32 6.48 -1.90
C ILE A 32 14.83 7.27 -0.68
N CYS A 33 16.14 7.48 -0.59
CA CYS A 33 16.75 8.21 0.54
C CYS A 33 16.20 9.65 0.68
N LYS A 34 16.00 10.35 -0.45
CA LYS A 34 15.40 11.69 -0.46
C LYS A 34 13.93 11.66 -0.04
N THR A 35 13.16 10.69 -0.52
CA THR A 35 11.74 10.52 -0.16
C THR A 35 11.57 10.22 1.31
N ASP A 36 12.40 9.36 1.90
CA ASP A 36 12.36 9.05 3.32
C ASP A 36 12.67 10.28 4.19
N ALA A 37 13.66 11.07 3.78
CA ALA A 37 13.99 12.32 4.45
C ALA A 37 12.83 13.32 4.38
N MET A 38 12.25 13.53 3.20
CA MET A 38 11.10 14.43 3.03
C MET A 38 9.85 13.91 3.76
N SER A 39 9.59 12.61 3.75
CA SER A 39 8.49 11.98 4.49
C SER A 39 8.61 12.25 5.99
N ASN A 40 9.82 12.13 6.55
CA ASN A 40 10.05 12.44 7.97
C ASN A 40 9.90 13.93 8.29
N ILE A 41 10.35 14.82 7.38
CA ILE A 41 10.18 16.27 7.52
C ILE A 41 8.70 16.64 7.48
N ILE A 42 7.94 16.13 6.52
CA ILE A 42 6.50 16.40 6.38
C ILE A 42 5.76 15.93 7.63
N ARG A 43 6.04 14.73 8.15
CA ARG A 43 5.42 14.23 9.40
C ARG A 43 5.76 15.07 10.63
N LYS A 44 6.91 15.76 10.64
CA LYS A 44 7.34 16.62 11.74
C LYS A 44 6.76 18.03 11.66
N PHE A 45 6.62 18.60 10.47
CA PHE A 45 6.06 19.94 10.26
C PHE A 45 4.53 19.95 10.09
N TYR A 46 3.97 18.87 9.55
CA TYR A 46 2.54 18.60 9.45
C TYR A 46 2.24 17.25 10.11
N PRO A 47 2.33 17.16 11.44
CA PRO A 47 1.81 16.00 12.14
C PRO A 47 0.32 15.92 11.81
N GLU A 48 -0.09 14.86 11.12
CA GLU A 48 -1.51 14.53 11.05
C GLU A 48 -2.03 14.51 12.47
N ILE A 49 -3.03 15.34 12.75
CA ILE A 49 -3.82 15.23 13.96
C ILE A 49 -4.53 13.88 13.81
N LYS A 50 -3.85 12.81 14.26
CA LYS A 50 -4.52 11.54 14.51
C LYS A 50 -5.70 11.93 15.40
N PRO A 51 -6.96 11.67 14.99
CA PRO A 51 -8.04 11.74 15.96
C PRO A 51 -7.55 10.91 17.14
N GLU A 52 -7.50 11.53 18.31
CA GLU A 52 -7.14 10.87 19.55
C GLU A 52 -8.14 9.72 19.66
N ILE A 53 -7.72 8.53 19.22
CA ILE A 53 -8.40 7.29 19.57
C ILE A 53 -8.09 7.17 21.04
N LYS A 54 -8.90 7.87 21.85
CA LYS A 54 -9.08 7.57 23.25
C LYS A 54 -9.16 6.05 23.28
N PRO A 55 -8.36 5.36 24.09
CA PRO A 55 -8.50 3.92 24.21
C PRO A 55 -9.94 3.69 24.64
N GLU A 56 -10.79 3.27 23.69
CA GLU A 56 -12.14 2.82 23.98
C GLU A 56 -11.97 1.52 24.76
N LEU A 57 -11.76 1.70 26.06
CA LEU A 57 -12.33 0.85 27.06
C LEU A 57 -13.75 0.51 26.58
N ASN A 58 -14.04 -0.78 26.40
CA ASN A 58 -15.33 -1.39 26.02
C ASN A 58 -15.46 -1.92 24.57
N SER A 59 -14.54 -2.80 24.17
CA SER A 59 -14.72 -3.72 23.03
C SER A 59 -15.76 -4.84 23.26
N THR A 60 -16.65 -4.72 24.26
CA THR A 60 -17.67 -5.75 24.57
C THR A 60 -19.11 -5.29 24.32
N LEU A 61 -19.39 -3.99 24.13
CA LEU A 61 -20.77 -3.49 24.00
C LEU A 61 -21.26 -3.25 22.55
N ASN A 62 -20.36 -3.16 21.57
CA ASN A 62 -20.74 -2.85 20.18
C ASN A 62 -21.25 -4.05 19.35
N ASN A 63 -21.07 -5.29 19.82
CA ASN A 63 -21.51 -6.48 19.07
C ASN A 63 -23.03 -6.73 19.17
N ALA A 64 -23.66 -6.46 20.31
CA ALA A 64 -25.10 -6.69 20.49
C ALA A 64 -25.93 -5.73 19.60
N GLN A 65 -25.54 -4.45 19.58
CA GLN A 65 -26.25 -3.44 18.79
C GLN A 65 -26.07 -3.68 17.28
N ASN A 66 -24.90 -4.13 16.82
CA ASN A 66 -24.66 -4.41 15.40
C ASN A 66 -25.46 -5.64 14.92
N GLN A 67 -25.57 -6.68 15.75
CA GLN A 67 -26.38 -7.86 15.43
C GLN A 67 -27.89 -7.56 15.32
N ASP A 68 -28.42 -6.70 16.20
CA ASP A 68 -29.83 -6.31 16.13
C ASP A 68 -30.14 -5.45 14.90
N ASN A 69 -29.22 -4.56 14.52
CA ASN A 69 -29.36 -3.76 13.30
C ASN A 69 -29.30 -4.65 12.04
N GLN A 70 -28.39 -5.63 12.00
CA GLN A 70 -28.32 -6.61 10.92
C GLN A 70 -29.62 -7.43 10.78
N LYS A 71 -30.18 -7.91 11.90
CA LYS A 71 -31.46 -8.64 11.90
C LYS A 71 -32.62 -7.81 11.36
N LYS A 72 -32.69 -6.53 11.74
CA LYS A 72 -33.71 -5.58 11.25
C LYS A 72 -33.59 -5.31 9.75
N VAL A 73 -32.36 -5.13 9.24
CA VAL A 73 -32.11 -4.92 7.80
C VAL A 73 -32.52 -6.16 6.99
N VAL A 74 -32.15 -7.36 7.44
CA VAL A 74 -32.52 -8.62 6.77
C VAL A 74 -34.04 -8.85 6.77
N ALA A 75 -34.72 -8.54 7.88
CA ALA A 75 -36.18 -8.64 7.98
C ALA A 75 -36.89 -7.66 7.02
N ALA A 76 -36.41 -6.41 6.94
CA ALA A 76 -36.96 -5.40 6.05
C ALA A 76 -36.79 -5.78 4.56
N ILE A 77 -35.62 -6.28 4.18
CA ILE A 77 -35.35 -6.75 2.81
C ILE A 77 -36.24 -7.96 2.50
N THR A 78 -36.36 -8.91 3.43
CA THR A 78 -37.19 -10.11 3.23
C THR A 78 -38.68 -9.75 3.10
N ALA A 79 -39.17 -8.81 3.91
CA ALA A 79 -40.55 -8.32 3.82
C ALA A 79 -40.82 -7.60 2.49
N ALA A 80 -39.88 -6.77 2.02
CA ALA A 80 -40.00 -6.10 0.72
C ALA A 80 -40.04 -7.10 -0.44
N ILE A 81 -39.19 -8.15 -0.41
CA ILE A 81 -39.19 -9.21 -1.43
C ILE A 81 -40.48 -10.02 -1.40
N LYS A 82 -40.97 -10.38 -0.21
CA LYS A 82 -42.23 -11.11 -0.05
C LYS A 82 -43.42 -10.28 -0.57
N PHE A 83 -43.49 -9.01 -0.18
CA PHE A 83 -44.54 -8.09 -0.63
C PHE A 83 -44.53 -7.89 -2.14
N HIS A 84 -43.35 -7.83 -2.78
CA HIS A 84 -43.26 -7.73 -4.24
C HIS A 84 -43.70 -9.01 -4.97
N ARG A 85 -43.61 -10.18 -4.33
CA ARG A 85 -43.94 -11.47 -4.96
C ARG A 85 -45.38 -11.93 -4.70
N GLU A 86 -46.00 -11.42 -3.65
CA GLU A 86 -47.39 -11.73 -3.26
C GLU A 86 -48.38 -10.60 -3.59
N GLY A 87 -47.89 -9.45 -4.06
CA GLY A 87 -48.67 -8.30 -4.52
C GLY A 87 -48.94 -8.31 -6.02
#